data_AF-A0A6F8XNP2-F1
#
_entry.id   AF-A0A6F8XNP2-F1
#
_cell.length_a   1.000
_cell.length_b   1.000
_cell.length_c   1.000
_cell.angle_alpha   90.00
_cell.angle_beta   90.00
_cell.angle_gamma   90.00
#
_symmetry.space_group_name_H-M   'P 1'
#
loop_
_entity.id
_entity.type
_entity.pdbx_description
1 polymer ?
#
loop_
_entity_poly.entity_id
_entity_poly.type
_entity_poly.pdbx_seq_one_letter_code
_entity_poly.pdbx_strand_id
1 'polypeptide(L)'
;MFGVDRFWHKRIVRSGPHTLQPYRQNPPDRVMTDDDVVFCDFGPIFDGWEADFGRTFVLGDDPVKHRLRDDLPVVFEAGRRYFDTHPDASGEQLFAEVLRLTADAGWEYGGPHAGHLVGEFPHERINGDEIEYYITHGSTQPMRRADRAGQACHWILEIHLIDRDRGFGGFFEQLLDLPHPPR
;
A
#
# COMPACT_ATOMS: atom_id res chain seq x y z
N MET A 1 -14.15 -21.99 -0.67
CA MET A 1 -12.93 -21.19 -0.46
C MET A 1 -12.33 -20.96 -1.84
N PHE A 2 -11.97 -19.73 -2.20
CA PHE A 2 -11.66 -19.31 -3.59
C PHE A 2 -10.35 -19.89 -4.18
N GLY A 3 -9.88 -21.05 -3.71
CA GLY A 3 -8.73 -21.75 -4.29
C GLY A 3 -7.35 -21.12 -4.06
N VAL A 4 -7.25 -20.08 -3.21
CA VAL A 4 -5.95 -19.45 -2.89
C VAL A 4 -5.18 -20.31 -1.89
N ASP A 5 -4.05 -20.87 -2.33
CA ASP A 5 -3.19 -21.76 -1.54
C ASP A 5 -1.77 -21.19 -1.31
N ARG A 6 -1.38 -20.14 -2.06
CA ARG A 6 -0.05 -19.53 -2.02
C ARG A 6 -0.11 -18.02 -1.87
N PHE A 7 0.89 -17.48 -1.18
CA PHE A 7 1.08 -16.06 -0.91
C PHE A 7 2.55 -15.70 -1.13
N TRP A 8 2.82 -14.52 -1.69
CA TRP A 8 4.20 -14.09 -1.99
C TRP A 8 4.85 -13.31 -0.84
N HIS A 9 4.06 -12.84 0.13
CA HIS A 9 4.55 -12.26 1.38
C HIS A 9 3.76 -12.73 2.61
N LYS A 10 4.14 -12.23 3.80
CA LYS A 10 3.46 -12.54 5.07
C LYS A 10 2.01 -12.07 5.04
N ARG A 11 1.08 -12.89 5.53
CA ARG A 11 -0.31 -12.44 5.75
C ARG A 11 -0.34 -11.57 7.00
N ILE A 12 -0.62 -10.29 6.84
CA ILE A 12 -0.56 -9.32 7.94
C ILE A 12 -1.98 -8.99 8.40
N VAL A 13 -2.18 -9.07 9.71
CA VAL A 13 -3.32 -8.47 10.40
C VAL A 13 -2.76 -7.67 11.56
N ARG A 14 -2.99 -6.36 11.58
CA ARG A 14 -2.51 -5.46 12.64
C ARG A 14 -3.69 -4.72 13.25
N SER A 15 -3.68 -4.58 14.57
CA SER A 15 -4.74 -3.93 15.33
C SER A 15 -4.20 -2.92 16.35
N GLY A 16 -4.97 -1.86 16.60
CA GLY A 16 -4.63 -0.82 17.56
C GLY A 16 -3.22 -0.26 17.30
N PRO A 17 -2.34 -0.16 18.32
CA PRO A 17 -0.98 0.37 18.15
C PRO A 17 -0.09 -0.40 17.16
N HIS A 18 -0.40 -1.67 16.85
CA HIS A 18 0.37 -2.41 15.85
C HIS A 18 0.16 -1.88 14.43
N THR A 19 -0.90 -1.11 14.19
CA THR A 19 -1.14 -0.46 12.89
C THR A 19 -0.13 0.61 12.52
N LEU A 20 0.69 1.07 13.48
CA LEU A 20 1.80 1.98 13.23
C LEU A 20 3.06 1.29 12.69
N GLN A 21 3.11 -0.04 12.77
CA GLN A 21 4.30 -0.79 12.38
C GLN A 21 4.31 -1.00 10.87
N PRO A 22 5.43 -0.77 10.14
CA PRO A 22 5.58 -1.12 8.72
C PRO A 22 5.80 -2.61 8.47
N TYR A 23 5.65 -3.07 7.23
CA TYR A 23 5.74 -4.50 6.81
C TYR A 23 6.88 -5.30 7.47
N ARG A 24 8.11 -4.77 7.51
CA ARG A 24 9.29 -5.49 8.05
C ARG A 24 9.22 -5.83 9.53
N GLN A 25 8.38 -5.14 10.30
CA GLN A 25 8.27 -5.31 11.75
C GLN A 25 7.38 -6.49 12.15
N ASN A 26 7.75 -7.16 13.25
CA ASN A 26 7.03 -8.31 13.81
C ASN A 26 6.69 -8.02 15.28
N PRO A 27 5.70 -7.16 15.57
CA PRO A 27 5.25 -6.94 16.94
C PRO A 27 4.71 -8.26 17.54
N PRO A 28 4.72 -8.41 18.89
CA PRO A 28 4.17 -9.61 19.53
C PRO A 28 2.67 -9.77 19.25
N ASP A 29 2.15 -10.98 19.39
CA ASP A 29 0.72 -11.23 19.23
C ASP A 29 -0.11 -10.42 20.23
N ARG A 30 -1.24 -9.89 19.77
CA ARG A 30 -2.19 -9.13 20.57
C ARG A 30 -3.62 -9.52 20.22
N VAL A 31 -4.45 -9.68 21.25
CA VAL A 31 -5.89 -9.83 21.09
C VAL A 31 -6.50 -8.48 20.73
N MET A 32 -7.30 -8.45 19.66
CA MET A 32 -8.06 -7.27 19.25
C MET A 32 -9.03 -6.86 20.36
N THR A 33 -9.19 -5.56 20.57
CA THR A 33 -10.10 -4.99 21.57
C THR A 33 -11.16 -4.14 20.89
N ASP A 34 -12.19 -3.80 21.65
CA ASP A 34 -13.15 -2.77 21.27
C ASP A 34 -12.42 -1.48 20.89
N ASP A 35 -13.02 -0.73 19.97
CA ASP A 35 -12.47 0.52 19.40
C ASP A 35 -11.17 0.40 18.59
N ASP A 36 -10.62 -0.78 18.31
CA ASP A 36 -9.40 -0.88 17.49
C ASP A 36 -9.60 -0.44 16.03
N VAL A 37 -8.58 0.22 15.47
CA VAL A 37 -8.34 0.17 14.02
C VAL A 37 -7.65 -1.13 13.70
N VAL A 38 -8.09 -1.80 12.63
CA VAL A 38 -7.57 -3.08 12.18
C VAL A 38 -7.26 -2.96 10.70
N PHE A 39 -6.08 -3.39 10.26
CA PHE A 39 -5.87 -3.61 8.83
C PHE A 39 -5.44 -5.04 8.54
N CYS A 40 -5.88 -5.50 7.38
CA CYS A 40 -5.48 -6.75 6.76
C CYS A 40 -4.71 -6.41 5.48
N ASP A 41 -3.58 -7.07 5.27
CA ASP A 41 -2.67 -6.89 4.13
C ASP A 41 -2.28 -8.30 3.65
N PHE A 42 -2.67 -8.61 2.41
CA PHE A 42 -2.61 -9.94 1.82
C PHE A 42 -2.10 -9.89 0.38
N GLY A 43 -1.01 -10.61 0.13
CA GLY A 43 -0.47 -10.83 -1.21
C GLY A 43 -0.70 -12.25 -1.73
N PRO A 44 -1.91 -12.58 -2.19
CA PRO A 44 -2.19 -13.89 -2.77
C PRO A 44 -1.48 -14.07 -4.12
N ILE A 45 -1.29 -15.32 -4.51
CA ILE A 45 -0.83 -15.69 -5.86
C ILE A 45 -2.00 -16.30 -6.62
N PHE A 46 -2.29 -15.77 -7.81
CA PHE A 46 -3.32 -16.27 -8.71
C PHE A 46 -2.70 -16.67 -10.05
N ASP A 47 -2.78 -17.95 -10.41
CA ASP A 47 -2.26 -18.48 -11.69
C ASP A 47 -0.79 -18.07 -11.98
N GLY A 48 0.04 -18.05 -10.93
CA GLY A 48 1.44 -17.65 -11.02
C GLY A 48 1.68 -16.13 -10.95
N TRP A 49 0.65 -15.31 -10.83
CA TRP A 49 0.77 -13.85 -10.68
C TRP A 49 0.60 -13.41 -9.24
N GLU A 50 1.47 -12.50 -8.82
CA GLU A 50 1.36 -11.81 -7.53
C GLU A 50 0.23 -10.78 -7.61
N ALA A 51 -0.60 -10.73 -6.57
CA ALA A 51 -1.54 -9.65 -6.33
C ALA A 51 -1.28 -9.11 -4.92
N ASP A 52 -1.71 -7.88 -4.65
CA ASP A 52 -1.61 -7.30 -3.32
C ASP A 52 -2.84 -6.47 -2.97
N PHE A 53 -3.31 -6.60 -1.73
CA PHE A 53 -4.58 -6.03 -1.30
C PHE A 53 -4.65 -5.83 0.21
N GLY A 54 -4.80 -4.56 0.58
CA GLY A 54 -4.78 -4.11 1.97
C GLY A 54 -5.99 -3.25 2.31
N ARG A 55 -6.67 -3.51 3.42
CA ARG A 55 -7.86 -2.73 3.84
C ARG A 55 -7.89 -2.51 5.35
N THR A 56 -8.33 -1.31 5.71
CA THR A 56 -8.61 -0.91 7.10
C THR A 56 -10.09 -1.05 7.45
N PHE A 57 -10.32 -1.52 8.67
CA PHE A 57 -11.58 -1.66 9.36
C PHE A 57 -11.49 -0.95 10.71
N VAL A 58 -12.61 -0.41 11.17
CA VAL A 58 -12.70 0.27 12.47
C VAL A 58 -13.71 -0.51 13.31
N LEU A 59 -13.28 -0.92 14.48
CA LEU A 59 -14.18 -1.40 15.53
C LEU A 59 -14.65 -0.19 16.33
N GLY A 60 -15.92 -0.18 16.73
CA GLY A 60 -16.51 0.94 17.48
C GLY A 60 -16.78 2.21 16.66
N ASP A 61 -16.99 3.33 17.36
CA ASP A 61 -17.60 4.55 16.80
C ASP A 61 -16.72 5.82 16.91
N ASP A 62 -15.42 5.67 17.19
CA ASP A 62 -14.51 6.83 17.28
C ASP A 62 -14.46 7.58 15.92
N PRO A 63 -14.92 8.85 15.87
CA PRO A 63 -15.06 9.57 14.61
C PRO A 63 -13.73 9.84 13.91
N VAL A 64 -12.61 9.90 14.64
CA VAL A 64 -11.28 10.12 14.05
C VAL A 64 -10.76 8.84 13.39
N LYS A 65 -11.06 7.66 13.96
CA LYS A 65 -10.73 6.37 13.35
C LYS A 65 -11.55 6.13 12.08
N HIS A 66 -12.85 6.44 12.11
CA HIS A 66 -13.70 6.40 10.90
C HIS A 66 -13.22 7.37 9.83
N ARG A 67 -12.84 8.60 10.20
CA ARG A 67 -12.24 9.55 9.27
C ARG A 67 -10.95 8.99 8.65
N LEU A 68 -10.06 8.40 9.44
CA LEU A 68 -8.83 7.78 8.92
C LEU A 68 -9.15 6.67 7.91
N ARG A 69 -10.12 5.80 8.21
CA ARG A 69 -10.59 4.76 7.28
C ARG A 69 -11.10 5.36 5.96
N ASP A 70 -11.86 6.45 6.05
CA ASP A 70 -12.53 7.07 4.90
C ASP A 70 -11.57 7.93 4.05
N ASP A 71 -10.54 8.50 4.66
CA ASP A 71 -9.51 9.29 3.98
C ASP A 71 -8.53 8.40 3.18
N LEU A 72 -8.26 7.17 3.63
CA LEU A 72 -7.39 6.20 2.93
C LEU A 72 -7.71 6.04 1.43
N PRO A 73 -8.93 5.64 1.02
CA PRO A 73 -9.26 5.51 -0.39
C PRO A 73 -9.25 6.86 -1.12
N VAL A 74 -9.52 7.98 -0.44
CA VAL A 74 -9.48 9.32 -1.05
C VAL A 74 -8.04 9.70 -1.43
N VAL A 75 -7.08 9.47 -0.53
CA VAL A 75 -5.66 9.71 -0.79
C VAL A 75 -5.14 8.76 -1.87
N PHE A 76 -5.52 7.48 -1.83
CA PHE A 76 -5.19 6.52 -2.89
C PHE A 76 -5.66 7.01 -4.26
N GLU A 77 -6.93 7.39 -4.38
CA GLU A 77 -7.53 7.83 -5.64
C GLU A 77 -6.88 9.12 -6.17
N ALA A 78 -6.44 10.00 -5.28
CA ALA A 78 -5.68 11.19 -5.65
C ALA A 78 -4.27 10.83 -6.16
N GLY A 79 -3.57 9.90 -5.50
CA GLY A 79 -2.28 9.38 -5.96
C GLY A 79 -2.40 8.67 -7.32
N ARG A 80 -3.44 7.84 -7.51
CA ARG A 80 -3.71 7.23 -8.81
C ARG A 80 -3.98 8.27 -9.89
N ARG A 81 -4.78 9.29 -9.60
CA ARG A 81 -5.03 10.38 -10.56
C ARG A 81 -3.73 11.08 -10.97
N TYR A 82 -2.84 11.33 -10.02
CA TYR A 82 -1.53 11.90 -10.33
C TYR A 82 -0.75 10.99 -11.29
N PHE A 83 -0.68 9.69 -11.01
CA PHE A 83 -0.04 8.72 -11.90
C PHE A 83 -0.68 8.63 -13.30
N ASP A 84 -2.01 8.79 -13.39
CA ASP A 84 -2.74 8.79 -14.66
C ASP A 84 -2.45 10.05 -15.48
N THR A 85 -2.35 11.21 -14.84
CA THR A 85 -2.11 12.50 -15.54
C THR A 85 -0.63 12.79 -15.80
N HIS A 86 0.29 12.02 -15.23
CA HIS A 86 1.74 12.18 -15.39
C HIS A 86 2.34 10.88 -15.95
N PRO A 87 2.26 10.64 -17.28
CA PRO A 87 2.68 9.38 -17.88
C PRO A 87 4.17 9.05 -17.67
N ASP A 88 5.00 10.08 -17.48
CA ASP A 88 6.45 9.94 -17.28
C ASP A 88 6.86 9.96 -15.80
N ALA A 89 5.90 9.88 -14.86
CA ALA A 89 6.19 9.96 -13.43
C ALA A 89 7.16 8.86 -12.98
N SER A 90 8.15 9.26 -12.18
CA SER A 90 9.02 8.34 -11.45
C SER A 90 8.42 7.90 -10.11
N GLY A 91 8.98 6.84 -9.51
CA GLY A 91 8.57 6.39 -8.19
C GLY A 91 8.76 7.45 -7.10
N GLU A 92 9.84 8.23 -7.19
CA GLU A 92 10.10 9.35 -6.28
C GLU A 92 9.08 10.48 -6.44
N GLN A 93 8.68 10.80 -7.67
CA GLN A 93 7.69 11.84 -7.92
C GLN A 93 6.31 11.44 -7.39
N LEU A 94 5.88 10.21 -7.63
CA LEU A 94 4.63 9.71 -7.06
C LEU A 94 4.70 9.63 -5.52
N PHE A 95 5.84 9.20 -4.96
CA PHE A 95 6.03 9.18 -3.51
C PHE A 95 5.90 10.59 -2.90
N ALA A 96 6.57 11.58 -3.49
CA ALA A 96 6.47 12.97 -3.04
C ALA A 96 5.04 13.50 -3.09
N GLU A 97 4.28 13.14 -4.13
CA GLU A 97 2.86 13.51 -4.22
C GLU A 97 2.01 12.81 -3.13
N VAL A 98 2.23 11.53 -2.86
CA VAL A 98 1.53 10.81 -1.79
C VAL A 98 1.82 11.44 -0.43
N LEU A 99 3.06 11.84 -0.15
CA LEU A 99 3.40 12.56 1.08
C LEU A 99 2.67 13.91 1.17
N ARG A 100 2.61 14.66 0.06
CA ARG A 100 1.89 15.94 -0.01
C ARG A 100 0.39 15.75 0.24
N LEU A 101 -0.24 14.78 -0.42
CA LEU A 101 -1.67 14.44 -0.27
C LEU A 101 -1.99 13.98 1.16
N THR A 102 -1.10 13.20 1.76
CA THR A 102 -1.21 12.74 3.15
C THR A 102 -1.20 13.93 4.12
N ALA A 103 -0.25 14.84 3.95
CA ALA A 103 -0.15 16.05 4.77
C ALA A 103 -1.35 17.00 4.58
N ASP A 104 -1.82 17.18 3.34
CA ASP A 104 -3.02 17.98 3.03
C ASP A 104 -4.29 17.39 3.68
N ALA A 105 -4.37 16.06 3.78
CA ALA A 105 -5.43 15.35 4.50
C ALA A 105 -5.24 15.43 6.03
N GLY A 106 -4.15 16.02 6.53
CA GLY A 106 -3.90 16.22 7.96
C GLY A 106 -3.39 14.97 8.68
N TRP A 107 -2.78 14.03 7.95
CA TRP A 107 -2.20 12.80 8.49
C TRP A 107 -0.67 12.81 8.34
N GLU A 108 0.02 11.95 9.09
CA GLU A 108 1.41 11.60 8.85
C GLU A 108 1.47 10.30 8.01
N TYR A 109 2.52 10.16 7.20
CA TYR A 109 2.75 8.95 6.41
C TYR A 109 3.59 7.93 7.20
N GLY A 110 3.13 6.68 7.29
CA GLY A 110 3.66 5.69 8.23
C GLY A 110 4.84 4.83 7.73
N GLY A 111 5.16 4.85 6.43
CA GLY A 111 6.14 3.95 5.81
C GLY A 111 7.25 4.66 5.03
N PRO A 112 8.33 3.94 4.65
CA PRO A 112 9.43 4.47 3.84
C PRO A 112 9.14 4.48 2.33
N HIS A 113 8.04 3.89 1.88
CA HIS A 113 7.61 3.83 0.49
C HIS A 113 6.08 3.88 0.39
N ALA A 114 5.57 4.20 -0.80
CA ALA A 114 4.14 4.16 -1.14
C ALA A 114 3.80 3.07 -2.17
N GLY A 115 4.60 2.01 -2.17
CA GLY A 115 4.27 0.78 -2.90
C GLY A 115 5.46 0.25 -3.65
N HIS A 116 5.20 -0.72 -4.52
CA HIS A 116 6.23 -1.51 -5.16
C HIS A 116 5.77 -2.13 -6.48
N LEU A 117 6.73 -2.62 -7.25
CA LEU A 117 6.48 -3.40 -8.45
C LEU A 117 5.82 -4.75 -8.07
N VAL A 118 4.92 -5.23 -8.92
CA VAL A 118 4.28 -6.56 -8.82
C VAL A 118 4.34 -7.26 -10.17
N GLY A 119 4.42 -8.60 -10.18
CA GLY A 119 4.54 -9.35 -11.44
C GLY A 119 4.37 -10.87 -11.30
N GLU A 120 4.97 -11.61 -12.22
CA GLU A 120 4.98 -13.08 -12.19
C GLU A 120 5.80 -13.60 -11.00
N PHE A 121 5.24 -14.57 -10.27
CA PHE A 121 5.85 -15.19 -9.09
C PHE A 121 6.90 -16.26 -9.47
N PRO A 122 8.05 -16.32 -8.77
CA PRO A 122 8.47 -15.36 -7.77
C PRO A 122 9.05 -14.15 -8.48
N HIS A 123 8.50 -12.97 -8.21
CA HIS A 123 9.11 -11.74 -8.68
C HIS A 123 10.45 -11.46 -7.94
N GLU A 124 10.88 -12.40 -7.05
CA GLU A 124 12.15 -12.52 -6.28
C GLU A 124 13.46 -12.41 -7.08
N ARG A 125 13.47 -11.91 -8.31
CA ARG A 125 14.70 -11.34 -8.90
C ARG A 125 14.82 -9.84 -8.69
N ILE A 126 13.87 -9.23 -8.00
CA ILE A 126 14.10 -7.96 -7.31
C ILE A 126 15.03 -8.26 -6.13
N ASN A 127 16.31 -7.90 -6.25
CA ASN A 127 17.09 -7.65 -5.04
C ASN A 127 16.33 -6.56 -4.29
N GLY A 128 15.78 -6.86 -3.10
CA GLY A 128 14.95 -5.94 -2.30
C GLY A 128 15.64 -4.63 -1.87
N ASP A 129 16.86 -4.39 -2.35
CA ASP A 129 17.67 -3.20 -2.17
C ASP A 129 17.69 -2.30 -3.44
N GLU A 130 17.13 -2.75 -4.57
CA GLU A 130 17.01 -1.95 -5.78
C GLU A 130 15.82 -0.99 -5.64
N ILE A 131 16.14 0.25 -5.24
CA ILE A 131 15.21 1.37 -5.01
C ILE A 131 14.23 1.60 -6.16
N GLU A 132 14.62 1.21 -7.37
CA GLU A 132 13.85 1.32 -8.61
C GLU A 132 12.58 0.47 -8.65
N TYR A 133 12.42 -0.49 -7.74
CA TYR A 133 11.21 -1.31 -7.62
C TYR A 133 10.24 -0.82 -6.54
N TYR A 134 10.56 0.29 -5.89
CA TYR A 134 9.72 0.90 -4.87
C TYR A 134 9.27 2.30 -5.30
N ILE A 135 8.09 2.71 -4.84
CA ILE A 135 7.59 4.08 -4.93
C ILE A 135 8.16 4.83 -3.72
N THR A 136 9.39 5.32 -3.84
CA THR A 136 10.13 5.95 -2.74
C THR A 136 11.15 6.96 -3.27
N HIS A 137 11.76 7.74 -2.37
CA HIS A 137 12.85 8.65 -2.70
C HIS A 137 13.99 7.94 -3.43
N GLY A 138 14.57 8.56 -4.45
CA GLY A 138 15.65 7.97 -5.26
C GLY A 138 15.19 6.97 -6.32
N SER A 139 13.92 6.58 -6.36
CA SER A 139 13.32 5.82 -7.47
C SER A 139 13.08 6.75 -8.66
N THR A 140 14.13 7.04 -9.42
CA THR A 140 14.15 8.10 -10.44
C THR A 140 13.76 7.63 -11.84
N GLN A 141 13.67 6.32 -12.08
CA GLN A 141 13.22 5.80 -13.37
C GLN A 141 11.72 6.01 -13.57
N PRO A 142 11.26 6.22 -14.83
CA PRO A 142 9.84 6.22 -15.13
C PRO A 142 9.17 4.92 -14.66
N MET A 143 7.99 5.04 -14.03
CA MET A 143 7.22 3.90 -13.57
C MET A 143 6.60 3.13 -14.75
N ARG A 144 6.17 3.84 -15.81
CA ARG A 144 5.70 3.25 -17.07
C ARG A 144 6.89 2.87 -17.93
N ARG A 145 7.47 1.70 -17.66
CA ARG A 145 8.60 1.14 -18.41
C ARG A 145 8.42 -0.34 -18.62
N ALA A 146 9.30 -0.91 -19.45
CA ALA A 146 9.43 -2.35 -19.54
C ALA A 146 10.40 -2.87 -18.47
N ASP A 147 10.12 -4.07 -17.95
CA ASP A 147 11.03 -4.81 -17.10
C ASP A 147 12.18 -5.45 -17.91
N ARG A 148 13.05 -6.23 -17.26
CA ARG A 148 14.19 -6.91 -17.91
C ARG A 148 13.76 -7.96 -18.94
N ALA A 149 12.53 -8.44 -18.89
CA ALA A 149 11.93 -9.38 -19.83
C ALA A 149 11.14 -8.69 -20.96
N GLY A 150 11.09 -7.35 -20.97
CA GLY A 150 10.35 -6.57 -21.95
C GLY A 150 8.85 -6.46 -21.67
N GLN A 151 8.38 -6.88 -20.48
CA GLN A 151 6.98 -6.78 -20.07
C GLN A 151 6.69 -5.42 -19.44
N ALA A 152 5.44 -4.95 -19.53
CA ALA A 152 5.06 -3.72 -18.86
C ALA A 152 5.16 -3.86 -17.34
N CYS A 153 5.77 -2.87 -16.67
CA CYS A 153 5.82 -2.80 -15.21
C CYS A 153 4.44 -2.45 -14.63
N HIS A 154 3.98 -3.26 -13.68
CA HIS A 154 2.74 -3.06 -12.92
C HIS A 154 3.06 -2.76 -11.46
N TRP A 155 2.29 -1.87 -10.83
CA TRP A 155 2.63 -1.28 -9.54
C TRP A 155 1.48 -1.39 -8.55
N ILE A 156 1.80 -1.77 -7.31
CA ILE A 156 0.93 -1.56 -6.17
C ILE A 156 1.17 -0.15 -5.66
N LEU A 157 0.09 0.60 -5.41
CA LEU A 157 0.14 1.81 -4.60
C LEU A 157 -0.45 1.47 -3.23
N GLU A 158 0.31 1.75 -2.19
CA GLU A 158 -0.10 1.57 -0.80
C GLU A 158 -0.12 2.93 -0.09
N ILE A 159 -1.14 3.16 0.74
CA ILE A 159 -1.30 4.36 1.54
C ILE A 159 -1.30 3.94 3.01
N HIS A 160 -0.33 4.44 3.77
CA HIS A 160 -0.23 4.23 5.21
C HIS A 160 -0.43 5.55 5.95
N LEU A 161 -1.65 5.85 6.38
CA LEU A 161 -1.97 7.03 7.18
C LEU A 161 -1.81 6.70 8.66
N ILE A 162 -1.17 7.58 9.44
CA ILE A 162 -1.00 7.40 10.88
C ILE A 162 -1.36 8.66 11.67
N ASP A 163 -1.82 8.42 12.90
CA ASP A 163 -1.92 9.39 13.98
C ASP A 163 -1.03 8.91 15.12
N ARG A 164 0.19 9.48 15.18
CA ARG A 164 1.23 9.05 16.11
C ARG A 164 0.89 9.43 17.55
N ASP A 165 0.20 10.55 17.75
CA ASP A 165 -0.21 11.03 19.07
C ASP A 165 -1.33 10.16 19.66
N ARG A 166 -2.27 9.72 18.81
CA ARG A 166 -3.35 8.80 19.22
C ARG A 166 -2.97 7.33 19.18
N GLY A 167 -1.84 6.99 18.57
CA GLY A 167 -1.29 5.65 18.61
C GLY A 167 -1.95 4.67 17.65
N PHE A 168 -2.48 5.11 16.51
CA PHE A 168 -3.08 4.21 15.51
C PHE A 168 -2.83 4.71 14.09
N GLY A 169 -3.02 3.82 13.12
CA GLY A 169 -2.97 4.11 11.70
C GLY A 169 -3.84 3.15 10.92
N GLY A 170 -3.82 3.31 9.61
CA GLY A 170 -4.52 2.43 8.68
C GLY A 170 -3.82 2.36 7.34
N PHE A 171 -4.22 1.37 6.58
CA PHE A 171 -3.52 0.89 5.42
C PHE A 171 -4.51 0.57 4.30
N PHE A 172 -4.18 1.00 3.10
CA PHE A 172 -4.95 0.73 1.90
C PHE A 172 -3.99 0.50 0.75
N GLU A 173 -4.05 -0.67 0.14
CA GLU A 173 -3.26 -0.97 -1.06
C GLU A 173 -4.08 -1.68 -2.12
N GLN A 174 -3.69 -1.46 -3.37
CA GLN A 174 -4.17 -2.23 -4.51
C GLN A 174 -3.32 -1.89 -5.74
N LEU A 175 -3.52 -2.67 -6.80
CA LEU A 175 -2.97 -2.42 -8.11
C LEU A 175 -3.36 -1.01 -8.63
N LEU A 176 -2.34 -0.25 -9.03
CA LEU A 176 -2.42 1.18 -9.36
C LEU A 176 -3.10 1.43 -10.71
N ASP A 177 -2.93 0.53 -11.67
CA ASP A 177 -3.31 0.72 -13.07
C ASP A 177 -4.53 -0.09 -13.50
N LEU A 178 -5.29 -0.65 -12.55
CA LEU A 178 -6.58 -1.26 -12.88
C LEU A 178 -7.51 -0.20 -13.49
N PRO A 179 -8.05 -0.43 -14.71
CA PRO A 179 -9.08 0.44 -15.24
C PRO A 179 -10.28 0.44 -14.29
N HIS A 180 -10.88 1.61 -14.08
CA HIS A 180 -12.12 1.69 -13.33
C HIS A 180 -13.15 0.72 -13.94
N PRO A 181 -13.76 -0.19 -13.15
CA PRO A 181 -14.89 -0.93 -13.67
C PRO A 181 -15.95 0.07 -14.13
N PRO A 182 -16.61 -0.15 -15.28
CA PRO A 182 -17.68 0.73 -15.73
C PRO A 182 -18.73 0.83 -14.62
N ARG A 183 -19.13 2.07 -14.31
CA ARG A 183 -20.21 2.37 -13.36
C ARG A 183 -21.55 1.87 -13.87
#